data_AF-A0A0F9DAY4-F1
#
_entry.id   AF-A0A0F9DAY4-F1
#
_cell.length_a   1.000
_cell.length_b   1.000
_cell.length_c   1.000
_cell.angle_alpha   90.00
_cell.angle_beta   90.00
_cell.angle_gamma   90.00
#
_symmetry.space_group_name_H-M   'P 1'
#
loop_
_entity.id
_entity.type
_entity.pdbx_description
1 polymer ?
#
loop_
_entity_poly.entity_id
_entity_poly.type
_entity_poly.pdbx_seq_one_letter_code
_entity_poly.pdbx_strand_id
1 'polypeptide(L)' 'SYGAKVHDVKKDSIMVELTATPDQINAFEDLAKPFGIIETARTGVAALQRTGA' A
#
# COMPACT_ATOMS: atom_id res chain seq x y z
N SER A 1 12.08 -3.77 0.56
CA SER A 1 10.74 -4.15 0.10
C SER A 1 9.71 -3.62 1.10
N TYR A 2 8.49 -3.28 0.67
CA TYR A 2 7.47 -2.65 1.53
C TYR A 2 6.60 -3.65 2.33
N GLY A 3 6.77 -4.96 2.14
CA GLY A 3 5.95 -5.96 2.84
C GLY A 3 4.49 -6.00 2.40
N ALA A 4 4.17 -5.48 1.20
CA ALA A 4 2.84 -5.55 0.63
C ALA A 4 2.42 -7.01 0.39
N LYS A 5 1.14 -7.31 0.63
CA LYS A 5 0.54 -8.62 0.37
C LYS A 5 -0.15 -8.60 -0.98
N VAL A 6 0.03 -9.66 -1.77
CA VAL A 6 -0.70 -9.84 -3.02
C VAL A 6 -1.97 -10.62 -2.73
N HIS A 7 -3.13 -10.07 -3.08
CA HIS A 7 -4.42 -10.72 -2.86
C HIS A 7 -4.97 -11.37 -4.13
N ASP A 8 -4.72 -10.78 -5.30
CA ASP A 8 -5.18 -11.31 -6.58
C ASP A 8 -4.16 -11.03 -7.69
N VAL A 9 -4.03 -11.99 -8.62
CA VAL A 9 -3.16 -11.91 -9.78
C VAL A 9 -3.96 -12.37 -11.00
N LYS A 10 -4.19 -11.43 -11.91
CA LYS A 10 -4.80 -11.67 -13.22
C LYS A 10 -3.75 -11.55 -14.30
N LYS A 11 -4.14 -11.86 -15.53
CA LYS A 11 -3.27 -11.75 -16.70
C LYS A 11 -2.71 -10.33 -16.88
N ASP A 12 -3.56 -9.33 -16.67
CA ASP A 12 -3.26 -7.93 -17.00
C ASP A 12 -3.30 -7.00 -15.76
N SER A 13 -3.50 -7.53 -14.55
CA SER A 13 -3.56 -6.74 -13.32
C SER A 13 -3.21 -7.54 -12.06
N ILE A 14 -2.76 -6.83 -11.02
CA ILE A 14 -2.44 -7.38 -9.71
C ILE A 14 -3.10 -6.49 -8.65
N MET A 15 -3.73 -7.10 -7.65
CA MET A 15 -4.24 -6.40 -6.47
C MET A 15 -3.33 -6.66 -5.27
N VAL A 16 -2.89 -5.58 -4.63
CA VAL A 16 -2.03 -5.63 -3.45
C VAL A 16 -2.62 -4.82 -2.29
N GLU A 17 -2.27 -5.23 -1.08
CA GLU A 17 -2.57 -4.51 0.16
C GLU A 17 -1.26 -4.13 0.86
N LEU A 18 -1.20 -2.89 1.36
CA LEU A 18 -0.07 -2.38 2.12
C LEU A 18 -0.59 -1.66 3.38
N THR A 19 -0.09 -2.06 4.54
CA THR A 19 -0.26 -1.32 5.80
C THR A 19 1.09 -0.77 6.22
N ALA A 20 1.25 0.55 6.18
CA ALA A 20 2.50 1.24 6.47
C ALA A 20 2.23 2.70 6.91
N THR A 21 3.29 3.45 7.23
CA THR A 21 3.14 4.90 7.48
C THR A 21 2.72 5.63 6.20
N PRO A 22 2.09 6.82 6.30
CA PRO A 22 1.72 7.60 5.11
C PRO A 22 2.87 7.82 4.12
N ASP A 23 4.06 8.13 4.62
CA ASP A 23 5.24 8.36 3.79
C ASP A 23 5.67 7.10 3.03
N GLN A 24 5.59 5.93 3.67
CA GLN A 24 5.90 4.66 3.02
C GLN A 24 4.85 4.28 1.97
N ILE A 25 3.57 4.56 2.22
CA ILE A 25 2.50 4.34 1.24
C ILE A 25 2.72 5.24 0.01
N ASN A 26 3.03 6.52 0.21
CA ASN A 26 3.32 7.45 -0.89
C ASN A 26 4.53 7.00 -1.72
N ALA A 27 5.61 6.59 -1.06
CA ALA A 27 6.80 6.09 -1.75
C ALA A 27 6.53 4.79 -2.52
N PHE A 28 5.65 3.92 -2.02
CA PHE A 28 5.20 2.74 -2.76
C PHE A 28 4.36 3.12 -4.00
N GLU A 29 3.42 4.06 -3.86
CA GLU A 29 2.63 4.55 -4.99
C GLU A 29 3.50 5.18 -6.07
N ASP A 30 4.52 5.96 -5.70
CA ASP A 30 5.47 6.56 -6.65
C ASP A 30 6.23 5.51 -7.47
N LEU A 31 6.60 4.39 -6.83
CA LEU A 31 7.23 3.26 -7.52
C LEU A 31 6.23 2.48 -8.39
N ALA A 32 4.94 2.48 -8.04
CA ALA A 32 3.88 1.80 -8.78
C ALA A 32 3.39 2.60 -10.00
N LYS A 33 3.52 3.94 -9.99
CA LYS A 33 3.07 4.84 -11.07
C LYS A 33 3.46 4.38 -12.48
N PRO A 34 4.71 3.97 -12.78
CA PRO A 34 5.11 3.56 -14.12
C PRO A 34 4.39 2.31 -14.66
N PHE A 35 3.85 1.46 -13.78
CA PHE A 35 3.14 0.24 -14.16
C PHE A 35 1.67 0.48 -14.51
N GLY A 36 1.16 1.68 -14.24
CA GLY A 36 -0.25 2.01 -14.44
C GLY A 36 -1.11 1.56 -13.26
N ILE A 37 -1.45 2.51 -12.39
CA ILE A 37 -2.37 2.28 -11.28
C ILE A 37 -3.80 2.32 -11.83
N ILE A 38 -4.50 1.18 -11.82
CA ILE A 38 -5.88 1.08 -12.29
C ILE A 38 -6.85 1.71 -11.28
N GLU A 39 -6.67 1.42 -9.99
CA GLU A 39 -7.53 1.90 -8.90
C GLU A 39 -6.72 1.98 -7.60
N THR A 40 -7.09 2.92 -6.71
CA THR A 40 -6.57 3.01 -5.33
C THR A 40 -7.69 3.23 -4.33
N ALA A 41 -7.62 2.53 -3.20
CA ALA A 41 -8.50 2.76 -2.05
C ALA A 41 -7.62 2.97 -0.80
N ARG A 42 -7.74 4.14 -0.17
CA ARG A 42 -6.97 4.51 1.03
C ARG A 42 -7.88 4.81 2.21
N THR A 43 -7.58 4.17 3.34
CA THR A 43 -8.40 4.26 4.57
C THR A 43 -8.06 5.46 5.46
N GLY A 44 -7.01 6.22 5.14
CA GLY A 44 -6.48 7.27 6.03
C GLY A 44 -5.60 6.72 7.16
N VAL A 45 -5.22 7.59 8.10
CA VAL A 45 -4.33 7.23 9.22
C VAL A 45 -5.14 6.68 10.38
N ALA A 46 -4.78 5.48 10.84
CA ALA A 46 -5.19 4.95 12.13
C ALA A 46 -4.01 5.01 13.10
N ALA A 47 -4.23 5.59 14.29
CA ALA A 47 -3.20 5.74 15.31
C ALA A 47 -3.63 5.06 16.60
N LEU A 48 -2.72 4.28 17.18
CA LEU A 48 -2.86 3.67 18.50
C LEU A 48 -1.59 3.98 19.28
N GLN A 49 -1.74 4.44 20.52
CA GLN A 49 -0.61 4.62 21.41
C GLN A 49 0.02 3.26 21.70
N ARG A 50 1.34 3.15 21.56
CA ARG A 50 2.07 1.93 21.90
C ARG A 50 2.12 1.81 23.43
N THR A 51 1.78 0.63 23.94
CA THR A 51 1.93 0.32 25.37
C THR A 51 3.43 0.27 25.69
N GLY A 52 3.95 1.31 26.36
CA GLY A 52 5.38 1.44 26.65
C GLY A 52 5.94 2.86 26.46
N ALA A 53 5.12 3.83 26.06
CA ALA A 53 5.37 5.24 26.29
C ALA A 53 4.82 5.67 27.67
#